data_AF-A0A2D8BBQ2-F1
#
_entry.id   AF-A0A2D8BBQ2-F1
#
_cell.length_a   1.000
_cell.length_b   1.000
_cell.length_c   1.000
_cell.angle_alpha   90.00
_cell.angle_beta   90.00
_cell.angle_gamma   90.00
#
_symmetry.space_group_name_H-M   'P 1'
#
loop_
_entity.id
_entity.type
_entity.pdbx_description
1 polymer ?
#
loop_
_entity_poly.entity_id
_entity_poly.type
_entity_poly.pdbx_seq_one_letter_code
_entity_poly.pdbx_strand_id
1 'polypeptide(L)'
;MVSSIFFGLFGLSVLIGIAWLFSNNKRAVDWRLVLTGIALQIGFAALVLLVPGGREVFDWLGHGFVKILEFVSAGSTFIFGSLMDT
;
A
#
# COMPACT_ATOMS: atom_id res chain seq x y z
N MET A 1 -23.70 -1.17 -4.11
CA MET A 1 -22.62 -2.20 -4.16
C MET A 1 -22.04 -2.37 -5.55
N VAL A 2 -22.82 -2.84 -6.53
CA VAL A 2 -22.32 -3.12 -7.89
C VAL A 2 -21.70 -1.89 -8.59
N SER A 3 -22.33 -0.70 -8.47
CA SER A 3 -21.80 0.55 -9.02
C SER A 3 -20.40 0.92 -8.49
N SER A 4 -20.11 0.64 -7.22
CA SER A 4 -18.81 0.96 -6.60
C SER A 4 -17.70 0.06 -7.12
N ILE A 5 -18.01 -1.21 -7.40
CA ILE A 5 -17.08 -2.16 -7.98
C ILE A 5 -16.72 -1.73 -9.41
N PHE A 6 -17.72 -1.36 -10.23
CA PHE A 6 -17.48 -0.86 -11.58
C PHE A 6 -16.66 0.43 -11.58
N PHE A 7 -16.93 1.35 -10.66
CA PHE A 7 -16.13 2.57 -10.51
C PHE A 7 -14.67 2.25 -10.15
N GLY A 8 -14.43 1.30 -9.25
CA GLY A 8 -13.08 0.83 -8.91
C GLY A 8 -12.34 0.21 -10.10
N LEU A 9 -13.00 -0.66 -10.86
CA LEU A 9 -12.43 -1.28 -12.07
C LEU A 9 -12.14 -0.25 -13.18
N PHE A 10 -13.02 0.74 -13.33
CA PHE A 10 -12.81 1.85 -14.24
C PHE A 10 -11.59 2.67 -13.84
N GLY A 11 -11.49 3.05 -12.56
CA GLY A 11 -10.33 3.77 -12.03
C GLY A 11 -9.01 3.02 -12.26
N LEU A 12 -8.98 1.71 -11.98
CA LEU A 12 -7.82 0.87 -12.24
C LEU A 12 -7.44 0.86 -13.73
N SER A 13 -8.43 0.72 -14.61
CA SER A 13 -8.22 0.72 -16.07
C SER A 13 -7.66 2.06 -16.56
N VAL A 14 -8.15 3.17 -16.02
CA VAL A 14 -7.64 4.53 -16.32
C VAL A 14 -6.19 4.68 -15.88
N LEU A 15 -5.82 4.23 -14.66
CA LEU A 15 -4.44 4.30 -14.18
C LEU A 15 -3.47 3.48 -15.04
N ILE A 16 -3.86 2.27 -15.43
CA ILE A 16 -3.07 1.43 -16.36
C ILE A 16 -2.94 2.13 -17.72
N GLY A 17 -4.04 2.70 -18.22
CA GLY A 17 -4.06 3.44 -19.49
C GLY A 17 -3.11 4.65 -19.47
N ILE A 18 -3.10 5.42 -18.38
CA ILE A 18 -2.17 6.55 -18.19
C ILE A 18 -0.72 6.03 -18.16
N ALA A 19 -0.43 5.02 -17.34
CA ALA A 19 0.92 4.44 -17.25
C ALA A 19 1.41 3.92 -18.61
N TRP A 20 0.53 3.28 -19.39
CA TRP A 20 0.84 2.83 -20.75
C TRP A 20 1.04 3.98 -21.73
N LEU A 21 0.26 5.07 -21.62
CA LEU A 21 0.37 6.25 -22.49
C LEU A 21 1.75 6.92 -22.35
N PHE A 22 2.24 7.03 -21.11
CA PHE A 22 3.55 7.57 -20.76
C PHE A 22 4.70 6.56 -20.91
N SER A 23 4.42 5.30 -21.28
CA SER A 23 5.46 4.31 -21.49
C SER A 23 6.31 4.64 -22.72
N ASN A 24 7.62 4.62 -22.53
CA ASN A 24 8.61 4.89 -23.58
C ASN A 24 8.56 3.84 -24.70
N ASN A 25 8.26 2.59 -24.38
CA ASN A 25 8.13 1.51 -25.36
C ASN A 25 6.87 0.68 -25.12
N LYS A 26 5.75 1.17 -25.66
CA LYS A 26 4.41 0.59 -25.54
C LYS A 26 4.30 -0.87 -26.00
N ARG A 27 5.19 -1.32 -26.89
CA ARG A 27 5.21 -2.69 -27.42
C ARG A 27 6.00 -3.66 -26.55
N ALA A 28 6.92 -3.15 -25.73
CA ALA A 28 7.71 -3.96 -24.79
C ALA A 28 7.02 -4.16 -23.44
N VAL A 29 5.78 -3.65 -23.27
CA VAL A 29 5.01 -3.84 -22.05
C VAL A 29 4.60 -5.30 -21.95
N ASP A 30 5.10 -5.99 -20.93
CA ASP A 30 4.73 -7.36 -20.61
C ASP A 30 3.37 -7.38 -19.89
N TRP A 31 2.32 -7.68 -20.63
CA TRP A 31 0.96 -7.78 -20.10
C TRP A 31 0.79 -8.94 -19.10
N ARG A 32 1.61 -9.98 -19.17
CA ARG A 32 1.59 -11.06 -18.18
C ARG A 32 2.10 -10.54 -16.84
N LEU A 33 3.16 -9.74 -16.84
CA LEU A 33 3.68 -9.11 -15.63
C LEU A 33 2.65 -8.13 -15.04
N VAL A 34 2.05 -7.27 -15.87
CA VAL A 34 1.04 -6.30 -15.43
C VAL A 34 -0.17 -7.01 -14.80
N LEU A 35 -0.74 -8.01 -15.47
CA LEU A 35 -1.89 -8.77 -14.95
C LEU A 35 -1.53 -9.55 -13.69
N THR A 36 -0.33 -10.14 -13.62
CA THR A 36 0.14 -10.84 -12.41
C THR A 36 0.27 -9.86 -11.24
N GLY A 37 0.80 -8.66 -11.47
CA GLY A 37 0.90 -7.62 -10.46
C GLY A 37 -0.48 -7.18 -9.93
N ILE A 38 -1.45 -6.96 -10.84
CA ILE A 38 -2.83 -6.62 -10.46
C ILE A 38 -3.48 -7.75 -9.66
N ALA A 39 -3.32 -8.99 -10.12
CA ALA A 39 -3.85 -10.15 -9.43
C ALA A 39 -3.26 -10.31 -8.02
N LEU A 40 -1.95 -10.09 -7.87
CA LEU A 40 -1.28 -10.10 -6.57
C LEU A 40 -1.77 -8.97 -5.67
N GLN A 41 -1.95 -7.75 -6.20
CA GLN A 41 -2.49 -6.63 -5.43
C GLN A 41 -3.91 -6.92 -4.90
N ILE A 42 -4.81 -7.38 -5.76
CA ILE A 42 -6.18 -7.73 -5.37
C ILE A 42 -6.17 -8.93 -4.41
N GLY A 43 -5.35 -9.95 -4.68
CA GLY A 43 -5.21 -11.13 -3.84
C GLY A 43 -4.70 -10.78 -2.44
N PHE A 44 -3.70 -9.89 -2.35
CA PHE A 44 -3.20 -9.41 -1.07
C PHE A 44 -4.24 -8.56 -0.34
N ALA A 45 -4.93 -7.64 -1.02
CA ALA A 45 -6.01 -6.86 -0.43
C ALA A 45 -7.13 -7.78 0.10
N ALA A 46 -7.49 -8.83 -0.64
CA ALA A 46 -8.45 -9.82 -0.20
C ALA A 46 -7.94 -10.61 1.03
N LEU A 47 -6.67 -11.03 1.02
CA LEU A 47 -6.06 -11.71 2.15
C LEU A 47 -6.11 -10.85 3.42
N VAL A 48 -5.81 -9.56 3.33
CA VAL A 48 -5.80 -8.68 4.50
C VAL A 48 -7.21 -8.29 4.95
N LEU A 49 -8.13 -8.01 4.02
CA LEU A 49 -9.43 -7.42 4.33
C LEU A 49 -10.56 -8.42 4.53
N LEU A 50 -10.52 -9.59 3.86
CA LEU A 50 -11.59 -10.59 3.87
C LEU A 50 -11.27 -11.79 4.75
N VAL A 51 -9.99 -12.16 4.94
CA VAL A 51 -9.63 -13.30 5.78
C VAL A 51 -9.84 -12.95 7.26
N PRO A 52 -10.53 -13.80 8.04
CA PRO A 52 -10.66 -13.60 9.49
C PRO A 52 -9.28 -13.50 10.16
N GLY A 53 -9.07 -12.47 10.98
CA GLY A 53 -7.77 -12.19 11.61
C GLY A 53 -6.74 -11.52 10.69
N GLY A 54 -7.03 -11.31 9.39
CA GLY A 54 -6.12 -10.65 8.46
C GLY A 54 -5.73 -9.24 8.91
N ARG A 55 -6.70 -8.44 9.36
CA ARG A 55 -6.44 -7.09 9.90
C ARG A 55 -5.68 -7.11 11.22
N GLU A 56 -5.95 -8.09 12.07
CA GLU A 56 -5.33 -8.21 13.40
C GLU A 56 -3.82 -8.45 13.31
N VAL A 57 -3.37 -9.20 12.29
CA VAL A 57 -1.94 -9.37 12.02
C VAL A 57 -1.25 -8.04 11.72
N PHE A 58 -1.87 -7.20 10.89
CA PHE A 58 -1.29 -5.90 10.54
C PHE A 58 -1.39 -4.89 11.69
N ASP A 59 -2.42 -4.99 12.51
CA ASP A 59 -2.56 -4.19 13.72
C ASP A 59 -1.46 -4.53 14.74
N TRP A 60 -1.17 -5.82 14.93
CA TRP A 60 -0.04 -6.29 15.73
C TRP A 60 1.31 -5.80 15.21
N LEU A 61 1.53 -5.86 13.88
CA LEU A 61 2.72 -5.28 13.26
C LEU A 61 2.81 -3.77 13.49
N GLY A 62 1.69 -3.06 13.40
CA GLY A 62 1.60 -1.63 13.68
C GLY A 62 2.04 -1.28 15.09
N HIS A 63 1.56 -2.02 16.11
CA HIS A 63 2.02 -1.88 17.48
C HIS A 63 3.53 -2.14 17.65
N GLY A 64 4.08 -3.10 16.90
CA GLY A 64 5.52 -3.33 16.85
C GLY A 64 6.29 -2.11 16.35
N PHE A 65 5.82 -1.46 15.28
CA PHE A 65 6.41 -0.23 14.77
C PHE A 65 6.29 0.95 15.75
N VAL A 66 5.15 1.11 16.41
CA VAL A 66 4.97 2.15 17.45
C VAL A 66 6.02 1.99 18.55
N LYS A 67 6.28 0.76 19.01
CA LYS A 67 7.31 0.50 20.00
C LYS A 67 8.72 0.86 19.53
N ILE A 68 9.02 0.64 18.25
CA ILE A 68 10.30 1.08 17.67
C ILE A 68 10.37 2.61 17.66
N LEU A 69 9.28 3.29 17.28
CA LEU A 69 9.21 4.75 17.30
C LEU A 69 9.38 5.33 18.71
N GLU A 70 8.89 4.66 19.75
CA GLU A 70 9.12 5.07 21.14
C GLU A 70 10.62 5.11 21.48
N PHE A 71 11.40 4.10 21.06
CA PHE A 71 12.85 4.11 21.26
C PHE A 71 13.54 5.24 20.49
N VAL A 72 13.11 5.49 19.25
CA VAL A 72 13.61 6.59 18.43
C VAL A 72 13.29 7.93 19.10
N SER A 73 12.07 8.11 19.58
CA SER A 73 11.60 9.32 20.27
C SER A 73 12.38 9.56 21.56
N ALA A 74 12.67 8.51 22.34
CA ALA A 74 13.49 8.63 23.54
C ALA A 74 14.93 9.06 23.20
N GLY A 75 15.52 8.49 22.14
CA GLY A 75 16.86 8.85 21.67
C GLY A 75 16.93 10.28 21.12
N SER A 76 15.94 10.71 20.34
CA SER A 76 15.88 12.08 19.83
C SER A 76 15.65 13.08 20.96
N THR A 77 14.83 12.75 21.96
CA THR A 77 14.62 13.60 23.14
C THR A 77 15.91 13.75 23.95
N PHE A 78 16.71 12.68 24.07
CA PHE A 78 18.01 12.74 24.72
C PHE A 78 19.00 13.67 23.99
N ILE A 79 19.00 13.64 22.65
CA ILE A 79 19.94 14.46 21.84
C ILE A 79 19.47 15.91 21.71
N PHE A 80 18.18 16.12 21.46
CA PHE A 80 17.62 17.41 21.05
C PHE A 80 16.74 18.10 22.10
N GLY A 81 16.33 17.39 23.16
CA GLY A 81 15.62 17.94 24.32
C GLY A 81 14.47 18.88 23.91
N SER A 82 14.59 20.15 24.30
CA SER A 82 13.58 21.20 24.08
C SER A 82 13.36 21.61 22.62
N LEU A 83 14.19 21.15 21.67
CA LEU A 83 13.97 21.41 20.24
C LEU A 83 12.94 20.46 19.60
N MET A 84 12.48 19.43 20.33
CA MET A 84 11.43 18.53 19.86
C MET A 84 10.00 19.01 20.17
N ASP A 85 9.83 19.95 21.10
CA ASP A 85 8.51 20.42 21.58
C ASP A 85 8.02 21.72 20.89
N THR A 86 8.71 22.16 19.82
CA THR A 86 8.34 23.32 18.97
C THR A 86 7.86 22.87 17.60
#